data_AF-A0A7U8C7C6-F1
#
_entry.id   AF-A0A7U8C7C6-F1
#
_cell.length_a   1.000
_cell.length_b   1.000
_cell.length_c   1.000
_cell.angle_alpha   90.00
_cell.angle_beta   90.00
_cell.angle_gamma   90.00
#
_symmetry.space_group_name_H-M   'P 1'
#
loop_
_entity.id
_entity.type
_entity.pdbx_description
1 polymer ?
#
loop_
_entity_poly.entity_id
_entity_poly.type
_entity_poly.pdbx_seq_one_letter_code
_entity_poly.pdbx_strand_id
1 'polypeptide(L)'
;MTQSLLNSLLKRGDKISIHQGILQIDPASGKPVPDTWLMKHQGELVSEICKSCGTHSFKFYKYSTGNYCKAGGVTLHFIDLLTGSDAYCIYNVALTRKHASKHGSKGSSLPKGKFRAGSRSDFVKFWIRSGLQLPKDNSSFHDRMGKLKKIIFTAEYDRNERIIKQSLAPLSIEYEHLTDMLLPLNTTEKSRGKLREISGNLQGKVSGNDYPDSLISQGIQKNSSTGQRNYGNKVNSKEGIQGITIQPIEDKLPSEQTVDEWLQDYTKSA
;
A
#
# COMPACT_ATOMS: atom_id res chain seq x y z
N MET A 1 -14.75 -4.59 27.07
CA MET A 1 -13.66 -4.34 26.10
C MET A 1 -13.25 -5.67 25.51
N THR A 2 -13.49 -5.88 24.22
CA THR A 2 -13.01 -7.09 23.52
C THR A 2 -11.48 -7.11 23.58
N GLN A 3 -10.93 -8.23 24.03
CA GLN A 3 -9.48 -8.41 24.11
C GLN A 3 -8.93 -8.46 22.68
N SER A 4 -8.15 -7.45 22.29
CA SER A 4 -7.52 -7.36 20.95
C SER A 4 -6.74 -8.64 20.64
N LEU A 5 -6.80 -9.12 19.41
CA LEU A 5 -6.17 -10.37 19.01
C LEU A 5 -4.65 -10.33 19.23
N LEU A 6 -4.01 -9.19 18.93
CA LEU A 6 -2.60 -8.95 19.16
C LEU A 6 -2.19 -9.21 20.61
N ASN A 7 -2.90 -8.61 21.57
CA ASN A 7 -2.61 -8.80 23.00
C ASN A 7 -2.78 -10.25 23.45
N SER A 8 -3.73 -10.99 22.87
CA SER A 8 -3.93 -12.40 23.21
C SER A 8 -2.76 -13.27 22.74
N LEU A 9 -2.22 -13.00 21.55
CA LEU A 9 -1.06 -13.70 21.02
C LEU A 9 0.24 -13.36 21.78
N LEU A 10 0.44 -12.07 22.09
CA LEU A 10 1.60 -11.63 22.88
C LEU A 10 1.59 -12.25 24.29
N LYS A 11 0.42 -12.31 24.95
CA LYS A 11 0.27 -12.98 26.26
C LYS A 11 0.53 -14.48 26.19
N ARG A 12 0.24 -15.12 25.06
CA ARG A 12 0.57 -16.53 24.81
C ARG A 12 2.08 -16.74 24.63
N GLY A 13 2.84 -15.67 24.40
CA GLY A 13 4.28 -15.70 24.16
C GLY A 13 4.66 -15.82 22.68
N ASP A 14 3.71 -15.63 21.76
CA ASP A 14 4.03 -15.65 20.33
C ASP A 14 4.82 -14.39 19.96
N LYS A 15 5.86 -14.57 19.16
CA LYS A 15 6.61 -13.43 18.62
C LYS A 15 5.94 -12.97 17.34
N ILE A 16 5.55 -11.71 17.32
CA ILE A 16 4.91 -11.08 16.17
C ILE A 16 5.82 -9.95 15.71
N SER A 17 6.07 -9.86 14.41
CA SER A 17 6.84 -8.80 13.79
C SER A 17 6.31 -8.50 12.39
N ILE A 18 6.70 -7.36 11.84
CA ILE A 18 6.50 -7.06 10.43
C ILE A 18 7.90 -6.90 9.83
N HIS A 19 8.24 -7.74 8.86
CA HIS A 19 9.54 -7.68 8.19
C HIS A 19 9.33 -7.39 6.70
N GLN A 20 9.94 -6.33 6.19
CA GLN A 20 9.79 -5.89 4.80
C GLN A 20 8.31 -5.78 4.36
N GLY A 21 7.46 -5.28 5.24
CA GLY A 21 6.03 -5.07 5.01
C GLY A 21 5.20 -6.35 5.05
N ILE A 22 5.77 -7.49 5.45
CA ILE A 22 5.10 -8.78 5.56
C ILE A 22 4.98 -9.16 7.04
N LEU A 23 3.78 -9.57 7.46
CA LEU A 23 3.54 -10.07 8.82
C LEU A 23 4.26 -11.40 9.03
N GLN A 24 5.06 -11.48 10.09
CA GLN A 24 5.70 -12.70 10.56
C GLN A 24 5.19 -13.03 11.97
N ILE A 25 4.90 -14.31 12.19
CA ILE A 25 4.46 -14.83 13.49
C ILE A 25 5.29 -16.07 13.75
N ASP A 26 6.05 -16.07 14.84
CA ASP A 26 6.74 -17.23 15.38
C ASP A 26 5.97 -17.71 16.62
N PRO A 27 5.16 -18.77 16.49
CA PRO A 27 4.32 -19.23 17.60
C PRO A 27 5.16 -19.83 18.72
N ALA A 28 4.77 -19.56 19.96
CA ALA A 28 5.44 -20.13 21.15
C ALA A 28 5.43 -21.67 21.14
N SER A 29 4.41 -22.26 20.50
CA SER A 29 4.28 -23.70 20.33
C SER A 29 5.27 -24.34 19.36
N GLY A 30 5.99 -23.54 18.55
CA GLY A 30 6.88 -24.01 17.48
C GLY A 30 6.17 -24.63 16.26
N LYS A 31 4.84 -24.76 16.28
CA LYS A 31 4.05 -25.22 15.14
C LYS A 31 3.69 -24.04 14.23
N PRO A 32 3.67 -24.21 12.90
CA PRO A 32 3.29 -23.14 11.99
C PRO A 32 1.83 -22.72 12.20
N VAL A 33 1.56 -21.43 12.02
CA VAL A 33 0.20 -20.89 12.05
C VAL A 33 -0.58 -21.44 10.84
N PRO A 34 -1.80 -21.97 11.02
CA PRO A 34 -2.61 -22.43 9.88
C PRO A 34 -2.88 -21.31 8.87
N ASP A 35 -2.66 -21.57 7.59
CA ASP A 35 -2.81 -20.57 6.52
C ASP A 35 -4.21 -19.97 6.45
N THR A 36 -5.25 -20.79 6.65
CA THR A 36 -6.65 -20.37 6.66
C THR A 36 -6.94 -19.37 7.77
N TRP A 37 -6.32 -19.57 8.93
CA TRP A 37 -6.43 -18.66 10.06
C TRP A 37 -5.69 -17.34 9.76
N LEU A 38 -4.47 -17.44 9.22
CA LEU A 38 -3.66 -16.27 8.89
C LEU A 38 -4.36 -15.39 7.85
N MET A 39 -4.92 -15.97 6.78
CA MET A 39 -5.65 -15.21 5.76
C MET A 39 -6.86 -14.44 6.32
N LYS A 40 -7.55 -15.01 7.32
CA LYS A 40 -8.71 -14.39 7.96
C LYS A 40 -8.32 -13.24 8.90
N HIS A 41 -7.25 -13.42 9.68
CA HIS A 41 -6.90 -12.51 10.77
C HIS A 41 -5.72 -11.57 10.48
N GLN A 42 -4.97 -11.78 9.39
CA GLN A 42 -3.81 -10.96 9.03
C GLN A 42 -4.16 -9.47 8.91
N GLY A 43 -5.29 -9.14 8.29
CA GLY A 43 -5.69 -7.73 8.10
C GLY A 43 -5.96 -7.02 9.42
N GLU A 44 -6.66 -7.70 10.34
CA GLU A 44 -6.96 -7.22 11.68
C GLU A 44 -5.67 -7.04 12.50
N LEU A 45 -4.80 -8.06 12.52
CA LEU A 45 -3.51 -8.01 13.23
C LEU A 45 -2.62 -6.87 12.75
N VAL A 46 -2.43 -6.73 11.45
CA VAL A 46 -1.61 -5.65 10.88
C VAL A 46 -2.18 -4.29 11.26
N SER A 47 -3.50 -4.12 11.19
CA SER A 47 -4.15 -2.86 11.61
C SER A 47 -3.95 -2.60 13.09
N GLU A 48 -4.09 -3.59 13.97
CA GLU A 48 -3.88 -3.46 15.41
C GLU A 48 -2.43 -3.07 15.72
N ILE A 49 -1.46 -3.74 15.08
CA ILE A 49 -0.03 -3.43 15.21
C ILE A 49 0.26 -1.98 14.82
N CYS A 50 -0.19 -1.56 13.63
CA CYS A 50 0.08 -0.20 13.14
C CYS A 50 -0.54 0.88 14.03
N LYS A 51 -1.78 0.66 14.51
CA LYS A 51 -2.46 1.57 15.43
C LYS A 51 -1.75 1.64 16.79
N SER A 52 -1.27 0.51 17.29
CA SER A 52 -0.56 0.43 18.57
C SER A 52 0.79 1.15 18.52
N CYS A 53 1.50 1.07 17.39
CA CYS A 53 2.76 1.79 17.19
C CYS A 53 2.58 3.29 16.91
N GLY A 54 1.36 3.75 16.57
CA GLY A 54 1.11 5.14 16.18
C GLY A 54 1.82 5.55 14.88
N THR A 55 2.23 4.59 14.05
CA THR A 55 2.98 4.82 12.82
C THR A 55 2.04 4.89 11.62
N HIS A 56 2.24 5.89 10.75
CA HIS A 56 1.55 5.93 9.45
C HIS A 56 1.97 4.75 8.58
N SER A 57 1.01 3.87 8.31
CA SER A 57 1.22 2.63 7.57
C SER A 57 0.24 2.57 6.41
N PHE A 58 0.74 2.28 5.21
CA PHE A 58 0.00 2.41 3.96
C PHE A 58 -0.23 1.06 3.31
N LYS A 59 -1.50 0.75 3.01
CA LYS A 59 -1.89 -0.46 2.29
C LYS A 59 -2.29 -0.12 0.87
N PHE A 60 -1.58 -0.67 -0.10
CA PHE A 60 -1.90 -0.51 -1.52
C PHE A 60 -3.22 -1.20 -1.87
N TYR A 61 -4.10 -0.51 -2.61
CA TYR A 61 -5.37 -1.11 -3.05
C TYR A 61 -5.62 -1.01 -4.57
N LYS A 62 -5.18 0.06 -5.23
CA LYS A 62 -5.32 0.22 -6.69
C LYS A 62 -4.25 1.12 -7.28
N TYR A 63 -4.15 1.11 -8.61
CA TYR A 63 -3.36 2.08 -9.35
C TYR A 63 -4.18 2.65 -10.51
N SER A 64 -3.78 3.83 -10.99
CA SER A 64 -4.34 4.46 -12.18
C SER A 64 -3.24 5.07 -13.04
N THR A 65 -3.43 5.09 -14.35
CA THR A 65 -2.51 5.76 -15.29
C THR A 65 -3.16 7.02 -15.83
N GLY A 66 -2.39 8.10 -15.97
CA GLY A 66 -2.90 9.36 -16.50
C GLY A 66 -1.79 10.26 -17.03
N ASN A 67 -2.14 11.18 -17.93
CA ASN A 67 -1.24 12.23 -18.37
C ASN A 67 -1.37 13.43 -17.42
N TYR A 68 -0.25 13.83 -16.82
CA TYR A 68 -0.15 14.96 -15.92
C TYR A 68 0.62 16.08 -16.62
N CYS A 69 -0.12 16.95 -17.30
CA CYS A 69 0.38 18.07 -18.11
C CYS A 69 1.44 17.66 -19.15
N LYS A 70 2.71 17.55 -18.72
CA LYS A 70 3.87 17.32 -19.59
C LYS A 70 4.33 15.86 -19.65
N ALA A 71 3.85 15.00 -18.77
CA ALA A 71 4.33 13.63 -18.67
C ALA A 71 3.23 12.62 -18.34
N GLY A 72 3.38 11.40 -18.85
CA GLY A 72 2.61 10.26 -18.38
C GLY A 72 3.02 9.87 -16.97
N GLY A 73 2.05 9.44 -16.18
CA GLY A 73 2.26 9.02 -14.80
C GLY A 73 1.42 7.82 -14.41
N VAL A 74 1.93 7.07 -13.43
CA VAL A 74 1.20 6.04 -12.70
C VAL A 74 1.00 6.55 -11.27
N THR A 75 -0.26 6.57 -10.84
CA THR A 75 -0.65 6.90 -9.48
C THR A 75 -0.91 5.62 -8.72
N LEU A 76 -0.23 5.45 -7.60
CA LEU A 76 -0.48 4.37 -6.65
C LEU A 76 -1.38 4.93 -5.55
N HIS A 77 -2.46 4.21 -5.25
CA HIS A 77 -3.42 4.59 -4.22
C HIS A 77 -3.29 3.63 -3.03
N PHE A 78 -3.26 4.22 -1.85
CA PHE A 78 -3.09 3.56 -0.57
C PHE A 78 -4.18 4.01 0.39
N ILE A 79 -4.46 3.15 1.38
CA ILE A 79 -5.22 3.52 2.56
C ILE A 79 -4.23 3.59 3.72
N ASP A 80 -4.26 4.69 4.46
CA ASP A 80 -3.54 4.84 5.72
C ASP A 80 -4.27 4.02 6.81
N LEU A 81 -3.60 3.02 7.37
CA LEU A 81 -4.14 2.12 8.38
C LEU A 81 -4.31 2.78 9.76
N LEU A 82 -3.62 3.90 9.99
CA LEU A 82 -3.74 4.66 11.23
C LEU A 82 -5.00 5.55 11.19
N THR A 83 -5.15 6.33 10.13
CA THR A 83 -6.22 7.34 10.00
C THR A 83 -7.44 6.86 9.23
N GLY A 84 -7.32 5.79 8.45
CA GLY A 84 -8.33 5.32 7.51
C GLY A 84 -8.46 6.16 6.24
N SER A 85 -7.61 7.18 6.06
CA SER A 85 -7.70 8.13 4.94
C SER A 85 -7.05 7.58 3.66
N ASP A 86 -7.50 8.07 2.52
CA ASP A 86 -6.84 7.82 1.23
C ASP A 86 -5.49 8.56 1.18
N ALA A 87 -4.49 7.91 0.58
CA ALA A 87 -3.19 8.50 0.31
C ALA A 87 -2.68 8.06 -1.06
N TYR A 88 -1.90 8.90 -1.73
CA TYR A 88 -1.42 8.57 -3.07
C TYR A 88 -0.01 9.07 -3.38
N CYS A 89 0.66 8.38 -4.30
CA CYS A 89 1.93 8.85 -4.88
C CYS A 89 1.91 8.69 -6.39
N ILE A 90 2.68 9.52 -7.11
CA ILE A 90 2.74 9.53 -8.56
C ILE A 90 4.18 9.30 -9.03
N TYR A 91 4.36 8.35 -9.94
CA TYR A 91 5.62 8.11 -10.63
C TYR A 91 5.52 8.42 -12.12
N ASN A 92 6.56 9.05 -12.67
CA ASN A 92 6.65 9.33 -14.10
C ASN A 92 6.92 8.04 -14.89
N VAL A 93 6.10 7.78 -15.91
CA VAL A 93 6.17 6.60 -16.77
C VAL A 93 5.77 6.95 -18.20
N ALA A 94 6.18 6.15 -19.17
CA ALA A 94 5.73 6.32 -20.54
C ALA A 94 4.37 5.63 -20.75
N LEU A 95 3.38 6.40 -21.19
CA LEU A 95 2.05 5.91 -21.57
C LEU A 95 1.90 5.71 -23.10
N THR A 96 3.01 5.77 -23.84
CA THR A 96 3.03 5.68 -25.30
C THR A 96 3.88 4.52 -25.81
N ARG A 97 3.58 4.08 -27.04
CA ARG A 97 4.29 2.99 -27.72
C ARG A 97 5.70 3.41 -28.16
N LYS A 98 6.71 2.58 -27.83
CA LYS A 98 8.11 2.79 -28.27
C LYS A 98 8.31 2.54 -29.77
N HIS A 99 7.62 1.53 -30.28
CA HIS A 99 7.73 1.02 -31.63
C HIS A 99 6.32 0.89 -32.21
N ALA A 100 6.21 0.94 -33.54
CA ALA A 100 4.97 0.59 -34.22
C ALA A 100 4.70 -0.90 -34.04
N SER A 101 3.44 -1.27 -33.89
CA SER A 101 2.99 -2.66 -33.84
C SER A 101 1.65 -2.77 -34.56
N LYS A 102 1.14 -4.00 -34.70
CA LYS A 102 -0.21 -4.28 -35.21
C LYS A 102 -1.30 -3.48 -34.46
N HIS A 103 -1.06 -3.11 -33.22
CA HIS A 103 -2.02 -2.42 -32.34
C HIS A 103 -1.81 -0.90 -32.25
N GLY A 104 -0.99 -0.30 -33.12
CA GLY A 104 -0.84 1.15 -33.23
C GLY A 104 0.55 1.62 -33.63
N SER A 105 0.62 2.87 -34.08
CA SER A 105 1.85 3.54 -34.48
C SER A 105 2.75 3.86 -33.28
N LYS A 106 4.04 4.09 -33.54
CA LYS A 106 4.96 4.64 -32.55
C LYS A 106 4.42 5.96 -32.01
N GLY A 107 4.50 6.17 -30.69
CA GLY A 107 3.99 7.38 -30.03
C GLY A 107 2.49 7.35 -29.71
N SER A 108 1.71 6.44 -30.29
CA SER A 108 0.30 6.26 -29.90
C SER A 108 0.16 5.79 -28.44
N SER A 109 -0.99 6.06 -27.84
CA SER A 109 -1.30 5.70 -26.45
C SER A 109 -1.29 4.18 -26.24
N LEU A 110 -0.78 3.75 -25.10
CA LEU A 110 -0.92 2.38 -24.62
C LEU A 110 -2.38 2.12 -24.20
N PRO A 111 -2.81 0.84 -24.17
CA PRO A 111 -4.10 0.48 -23.60
C PRO A 111 -4.24 0.98 -22.16
N LYS A 112 -5.47 1.23 -21.72
CA LYS A 112 -5.79 1.73 -20.37
C LYS A 112 -5.11 0.88 -19.29
N GLY A 113 -4.48 1.53 -18.31
CA GLY A 113 -3.76 0.86 -17.21
C GLY A 113 -2.38 0.34 -17.58
N LYS A 114 -2.01 0.27 -18.86
CA LYS A 114 -0.67 -0.15 -19.27
C LYS A 114 0.28 1.03 -19.29
N PHE A 115 1.48 0.80 -18.81
CA PHE A 115 2.54 1.79 -18.78
C PHE A 115 3.90 1.13 -18.97
N ARG A 116 4.90 1.95 -19.30
CA ARG A 116 6.29 1.53 -19.45
C ARG A 116 7.16 2.33 -18.52
N ALA A 117 7.86 1.65 -17.62
CA ALA A 117 8.81 2.30 -16.72
C ALA A 117 10.21 2.36 -17.36
N GLY A 118 10.94 3.45 -17.14
CA GLY A 118 12.36 3.48 -17.53
C GLY A 118 13.20 2.67 -16.55
N SER A 119 14.24 1.96 -17.00
CA SER A 119 15.06 1.11 -16.10
C SER A 119 15.67 1.87 -14.92
N ARG A 120 15.96 3.16 -15.09
CA ARG A 120 16.51 4.05 -14.05
C ARG A 120 15.45 4.95 -13.39
N SER A 121 14.17 4.72 -13.69
CA SER A 121 13.07 5.54 -13.17
C SER A 121 12.84 5.29 -11.68
N ASP A 122 12.30 6.29 -10.99
CA ASP A 122 11.94 6.19 -9.58
C ASP A 122 10.93 5.07 -9.30
N PHE A 123 10.07 4.75 -10.28
CA PHE A 123 9.14 3.62 -10.16
C PHE A 123 9.88 2.29 -10.05
N VAL A 124 10.90 2.07 -10.89
CA VAL A 124 11.70 0.84 -10.85
C VAL A 124 12.50 0.77 -9.55
N LYS A 125 13.06 1.88 -9.08
CA LYS A 125 13.73 1.95 -7.77
C LYS A 125 12.78 1.60 -6.62
N PHE A 126 11.56 2.14 -6.64
CA PHE A 126 10.50 1.79 -5.68
C PHE A 126 10.17 0.30 -5.72
N TRP A 127 10.02 -0.27 -6.93
CA TRP A 127 9.72 -1.69 -7.09
C TRP A 127 10.78 -2.59 -6.47
N ILE A 128 12.06 -2.27 -6.70
CA ILE A 128 13.20 -2.98 -6.12
C ILE A 128 13.22 -2.83 -4.61
N ARG A 129 13.03 -1.60 -4.09
CA ARG A 129 12.95 -1.33 -2.65
C ARG A 129 11.80 -2.09 -1.97
N SER A 130 10.74 -2.40 -2.72
CA SER A 130 9.63 -3.22 -2.23
C SER A 130 9.98 -4.71 -2.08
N GLY A 131 11.21 -5.12 -2.39
CA GLY A 131 11.64 -6.53 -2.34
C GLY A 131 11.02 -7.39 -3.45
N LEU A 132 10.36 -6.79 -4.44
CA LEU A 132 9.67 -7.52 -5.50
C LEU A 132 10.62 -7.82 -6.66
N GLN A 133 10.52 -9.06 -7.18
CA GLN A 133 11.24 -9.47 -8.37
C GLN A 133 10.84 -8.64 -9.59
N LEU A 134 11.84 -8.12 -10.30
CA LEU A 134 11.64 -7.35 -11.52
C LEU A 134 10.91 -8.21 -12.57
N PRO A 135 9.97 -7.61 -13.34
CA PRO A 135 9.44 -8.27 -14.53
C PRO A 135 10.53 -8.50 -15.58
N LYS A 136 10.27 -9.43 -16.51
CA LYS A 136 11.19 -9.72 -17.63
C LYS A 136 11.46 -8.47 -18.48
N ASP A 137 10.46 -7.59 -18.59
CA ASP A 137 10.52 -6.35 -19.33
C ASP A 137 9.81 -5.21 -18.59
N ASN A 138 10.27 -3.98 -18.80
CA ASN A 138 9.74 -2.82 -18.10
C ASN A 138 8.32 -2.39 -18.55
N SER A 139 7.69 -3.11 -19.48
CA SER A 139 6.30 -2.88 -19.89
C SER A 139 5.31 -3.76 -19.11
N SER A 140 5.79 -4.80 -18.43
CA SER A 140 4.94 -5.81 -17.76
C SER A 140 4.79 -5.57 -16.25
N PHE A 141 5.08 -4.37 -15.77
CA PHE A 141 4.81 -4.01 -14.37
C PHE A 141 3.32 -4.05 -14.05
N HIS A 142 2.46 -3.65 -15.00
CA HIS A 142 1.01 -3.62 -14.83
C HIS A 142 0.41 -4.98 -14.43
N ASP A 143 0.93 -6.09 -14.96
CA ASP A 143 0.50 -7.45 -14.63
C ASP A 143 0.89 -7.88 -13.21
N ARG A 144 1.91 -7.24 -12.63
CA ARG A 144 2.45 -7.59 -11.30
C ARG A 144 1.99 -6.65 -10.19
N MET A 145 1.27 -5.58 -10.49
CA MET A 145 0.85 -4.56 -9.50
C MET A 145 0.09 -5.16 -8.31
N GLY A 146 -0.64 -6.27 -8.52
CA GLY A 146 -1.35 -6.97 -7.46
C GLY A 146 -0.45 -7.49 -6.33
N LYS A 147 0.85 -7.69 -6.59
CA LYS A 147 1.82 -8.14 -5.57
C LYS A 147 2.03 -7.10 -4.47
N LEU A 148 1.85 -5.82 -4.77
CA LEU A 148 1.96 -4.73 -3.79
C LEU A 148 0.88 -4.82 -2.69
N LYS A 149 -0.26 -5.48 -2.94
CA LYS A 149 -1.33 -5.65 -1.95
C LYS A 149 -0.91 -6.46 -0.73
N LYS A 150 0.16 -7.27 -0.86
CA LYS A 150 0.70 -8.11 0.21
C LYS A 150 1.68 -7.38 1.12
N ILE A 151 2.12 -6.18 0.73
CA ILE A 151 3.17 -5.43 1.40
C ILE A 151 2.54 -4.23 2.10
N ILE A 152 2.90 -4.03 3.35
CA ILE A 152 2.58 -2.84 4.13
C ILE A 152 3.74 -1.86 4.01
N PHE A 153 3.43 -0.61 3.69
CA PHE A 153 4.43 0.43 3.50
C PHE A 153 4.43 1.43 4.64
N THR A 154 5.54 2.13 4.82
CA THR A 154 5.67 3.35 5.61
C THR A 154 6.15 4.47 4.71
N ALA A 155 5.72 5.70 5.00
CA ALA A 155 6.09 6.87 4.23
C ALA A 155 5.77 8.18 4.97
N GLU A 156 6.34 9.27 4.48
CA GLU A 156 6.04 10.63 4.90
C GLU A 156 5.05 11.29 3.92
N TYR A 157 4.17 12.13 4.46
CA TYR A 157 3.32 13.00 3.67
C TYR A 157 4.11 14.21 3.14
N ASP A 158 3.88 14.58 1.88
CA ASP A 158 4.37 15.81 1.27
C ASP A 158 3.39 16.95 1.60
N ARG A 159 2.14 16.80 1.12
CA ARG A 159 1.03 17.74 1.33
C ARG A 159 -0.28 16.98 1.30
N ASN A 160 -1.14 17.22 2.28
CA ASN A 160 -2.44 16.56 2.41
C ASN A 160 -2.27 15.03 2.27
N GLU A 161 -2.98 14.41 1.34
CA GLU A 161 -3.00 12.97 1.06
C GLU A 161 -1.83 12.49 0.18
N ARG A 162 -0.98 13.40 -0.31
CA ARG A 162 0.13 13.05 -1.21
C ARG A 162 1.34 12.57 -0.41
N ILE A 163 1.82 11.38 -0.74
CA ILE A 163 3.03 10.76 -0.15
C ILE A 163 4.29 11.20 -0.89
N ILE A 164 5.38 11.45 -0.15
CA ILE A 164 6.73 11.63 -0.71
C ILE A 164 7.22 10.30 -1.27
N LYS A 165 7.26 10.17 -2.61
CA LYS A 165 7.63 8.93 -3.32
C LYS A 165 8.98 8.33 -2.88
N GLN A 166 9.94 9.15 -2.44
CA GLN A 166 11.25 8.69 -1.97
C GLN A 166 11.20 8.10 -0.57
N SER A 167 10.27 8.50 0.29
CA SER A 167 10.10 7.96 1.65
C SER A 167 9.40 6.60 1.65
N LEU A 168 8.63 6.27 0.61
CA LEU A 168 7.80 5.06 0.54
C LEU A 168 8.62 3.76 0.55
N ALA A 169 8.70 3.09 1.70
CA ALA A 169 9.45 1.86 1.89
C ALA A 169 8.58 0.79 2.59
N PRO A 170 8.89 -0.51 2.44
CA PRO A 170 8.22 -1.53 3.24
C PRO A 170 8.41 -1.28 4.73
N LEU A 171 7.34 -1.48 5.51
CA LEU A 171 7.35 -1.30 6.96
C LEU A 171 8.15 -2.43 7.62
N SER A 172 9.04 -2.09 8.56
CA SER A 172 9.68 -3.07 9.43
C SER A 172 9.43 -2.70 10.89
N ILE A 173 8.86 -3.63 11.65
CA ILE A 173 8.58 -3.52 13.08
C ILE A 173 9.07 -4.81 13.73
N GLU A 174 10.07 -4.68 14.59
CA GLU A 174 10.64 -5.81 15.35
C GLU A 174 9.78 -6.14 16.57
N TYR A 175 9.88 -7.39 17.04
CA TYR A 175 9.10 -7.89 18.16
C TYR A 175 9.37 -7.11 19.46
N GLU A 176 10.62 -6.78 19.73
CA GLU A 176 11.04 -6.07 20.95
C GLU A 176 10.36 -4.70 21.05
N HIS A 177 10.21 -4.02 19.91
CA HIS A 177 9.52 -2.74 19.84
C HIS A 177 8.04 -2.86 20.18
N LEU A 178 7.39 -3.95 19.75
CA LEU A 178 5.99 -4.21 20.09
C LEU A 178 5.81 -4.53 21.56
N THR A 179 6.71 -5.33 22.15
CA THR A 179 6.64 -5.65 23.58
C THR A 179 6.87 -4.43 24.46
N ASP A 180 7.83 -3.57 24.12
CA ASP A 180 8.11 -2.35 24.88
C ASP A 180 6.92 -1.38 24.89
N MET A 181 6.14 -1.35 23.81
CA MET A 181 4.97 -0.47 23.69
C MET A 181 3.70 -1.06 24.34
N LEU A 182 3.49 -2.38 24.22
CA LEU A 182 2.22 -3.02 24.58
C LEU A 182 2.23 -3.72 25.94
N LEU A 183 3.41 -4.13 26.43
CA LEU A 183 3.53 -4.77 27.73
C LEU A 183 4.06 -3.75 28.74
N PRO A 184 3.34 -3.46 29.83
CA PRO A 184 3.88 -2.63 30.90
C PRO A 184 5.03 -3.39 31.57
N LEU A 185 6.26 -3.11 31.12
CA LEU A 185 7.46 -3.51 31.81
C LEU A 185 7.57 -2.69 33.09
N ASN A 186 7.55 -3.38 34.24
CA ASN A 186 8.01 -2.84 35.52
C ASN A 186 9.51 -2.53 35.41
N THR A 187 9.89 -1.44 34.77
CA THR A 187 11.31 -1.07 34.67
C THR A 187 11.48 0.44 34.51
N THR A 188 12.48 0.94 35.23
CA THR A 188 12.67 2.30 35.72
C THR A 188 12.79 3.38 34.63
N GLU A 189 12.49 4.62 35.03
CA GLU A 189 12.28 5.85 34.23
C GLU A 189 13.35 6.24 33.19
N LYS A 190 14.45 5.50 33.04
CA LYS A 190 15.55 5.82 32.12
C LYS A 190 15.28 5.49 30.65
N SER A 191 14.30 4.64 30.31
CA SER A 191 14.02 4.27 28.91
C SER A 191 13.11 5.25 28.16
N ARG A 192 12.38 6.12 28.87
CA ARG A 192 11.43 7.07 28.25
C ARG A 192 12.10 8.18 27.43
N GLY A 193 13.38 8.47 27.70
CA GLY A 193 14.13 9.51 26.99
C GLY A 193 14.55 9.17 25.55
N LYS A 194 14.60 7.88 25.19
CA LYS A 194 15.09 7.44 23.86
C LYS A 194 13.98 7.35 22.79
N LEU A 195 12.72 7.49 23.19
CA LEU A 195 11.55 7.25 22.35
C LEU A 195 11.30 8.34 21.28
N ARG A 196 11.87 9.54 21.42
CA ARG A 196 11.64 10.67 20.50
C ARG A 196 12.66 10.82 19.37
N GLU A 197 13.80 10.14 19.41
CA GLU A 197 14.88 10.34 18.43
C GLU A 197 14.87 9.39 17.23
N ILE A 198 14.11 8.29 17.27
CA ILE A 198 14.23 7.23 16.26
C ILE A 198 13.45 7.55 14.96
N SER A 199 12.54 8.54 14.99
CA SER A 199 11.84 9.02 13.78
C SER A 199 12.77 9.68 12.73
N GLY A 200 14.03 9.97 13.08
CA GLY A 200 14.99 10.61 12.16
C GLY A 200 16.06 9.69 11.56
N ASN A 201 16.26 8.47 12.10
CA ASN A 201 17.51 7.72 11.89
C ASN A 201 17.36 6.35 11.21
N LEU A 202 16.34 6.15 10.37
CA LEU A 202 16.33 5.04 9.41
C LEU A 202 17.17 5.39 8.16
N GLN A 203 18.43 5.77 8.35
CA GLN A 203 19.43 5.75 7.30
C GLN A 203 20.26 4.48 7.44
N GLY A 204 20.17 3.63 6.41
CA GLY A 204 20.94 2.39 6.33
C GLY A 204 22.43 2.66 6.43
N LYS A 205 23.07 1.98 7.38
CA LYS A 205 24.51 1.90 7.55
C LYS A 205 25.12 1.20 6.33
N VAL A 206 25.62 1.97 5.36
CA VAL A 206 26.51 1.47 4.31
C VAL A 206 27.91 1.43 4.90
N SER A 207 28.52 0.25 4.92
CA SER A 207 29.87 0.03 5.42
C SER A 207 30.89 0.34 4.32
N GLY A 208 31.83 1.24 4.62
CA GLY A 208 33.20 1.27 4.10
C GLY A 208 33.46 2.02 2.79
N ASN A 209 33.92 3.27 2.89
CA ASN A 209 35.23 3.69 2.37
C ASN A 209 35.56 5.14 2.76
N ASP A 210 36.86 5.34 3.02
CA ASP A 210 37.52 6.47 3.68
C ASP A 210 37.42 7.84 2.97
N TYR A 211 37.12 8.88 3.79
CA TYR A 211 37.47 10.33 3.85
C TYR A 211 37.89 11.17 2.59
N PRO A 212 37.84 12.53 2.64
CA PRO A 212 37.52 13.44 3.76
C PRO A 212 36.45 14.52 3.50
N ASP A 213 36.16 15.22 4.59
CA ASP A 213 35.18 16.26 4.88
C ASP A 213 35.19 17.55 4.03
N SER A 214 34.02 18.19 4.13
CA SER A 214 33.73 19.63 4.09
C SER A 214 33.52 20.30 2.74
N LEU A 215 32.32 20.86 2.57
CA LEU A 215 32.16 22.31 2.35
C LEU A 215 30.72 22.75 2.64
N ILE A 216 30.67 23.93 3.25
CA ILE A 216 29.53 24.59 3.89
C ILE A 216 28.52 25.10 2.86
N SER A 217 27.26 25.14 3.29
CA SER A 217 26.07 25.77 2.69
C SER A 217 26.32 27.06 1.91
N GLN A 218 25.79 27.14 0.70
CA GLN A 218 25.28 28.38 0.11
C GLN A 218 23.93 28.13 -0.58
N GLY A 219 22.91 28.86 -0.14
CA GLY A 219 21.52 28.72 -0.60
C GLY A 219 21.31 29.22 -2.03
N ILE A 220 20.42 28.52 -2.76
CA ILE A 220 19.86 28.99 -4.02
C ILE A 220 18.35 28.67 -4.06
N GLN A 221 17.62 29.59 -4.66
CA GLN A 221 16.22 29.97 -4.47
C GLN A 221 15.14 28.93 -4.79
N LYS A 222 13.98 29.19 -4.19
CA LYS A 222 12.68 28.56 -4.42
C LYS A 222 12.17 28.92 -5.82
N ASN A 223 12.27 28.00 -6.78
CA ASN A 223 11.58 28.18 -8.06
C ASN A 223 10.10 27.80 -7.91
N SER A 224 9.30 28.83 -7.63
CA SER A 224 7.86 28.83 -7.80
C SER A 224 7.54 28.71 -9.30
N SER A 225 6.91 27.61 -9.71
CA SER A 225 6.12 27.59 -10.95
C SER A 225 4.68 27.25 -10.60
N THR A 226 3.99 28.29 -10.16
CA THR A 226 2.53 28.36 -10.05
C THR A 226 1.90 28.15 -11.41
N GLY A 227 1.12 27.09 -11.57
CA GLY A 227 0.01 27.06 -12.52
C GLY A 227 -1.28 27.27 -11.74
N GLN A 228 -1.90 28.44 -11.87
CA GLN A 228 -3.16 28.78 -11.20
C GLN A 228 -4.38 28.15 -11.89
N ARG A 229 -5.44 27.94 -11.07
CA ARG A 229 -6.87 27.74 -11.41
C ARG A 229 -7.28 26.30 -11.80
N ASN A 230 -8.46 25.77 -11.47
CA ASN A 230 -9.55 26.10 -10.52
C ASN A 230 -10.33 24.79 -10.29
N TYR A 231 -10.98 24.67 -9.14
CA TYR A 231 -11.86 23.55 -8.76
C TYR A 231 -13.10 23.43 -9.66
N GLY A 232 -13.56 22.18 -9.84
CA GLY A 232 -14.94 21.83 -10.13
C GLY A 232 -15.41 21.99 -11.57
N ASN A 233 -15.80 20.87 -12.20
CA ASN A 233 -17.08 20.81 -12.91
C ASN A 233 -17.55 19.36 -13.04
N LYS A 234 -18.68 19.08 -12.38
CA LYS A 234 -19.57 17.96 -12.67
C LYS A 234 -20.06 18.12 -14.11
N VAL A 235 -19.97 17.07 -14.91
CA VAL A 235 -20.70 16.96 -16.17
C VAL A 235 -21.84 15.96 -15.96
N ASN A 236 -23.05 16.51 -15.92
CA ASN A 236 -24.30 15.77 -16.08
C ASN A 236 -24.42 15.45 -17.57
N SER A 237 -24.53 14.18 -17.94
CA SER A 237 -24.99 13.82 -19.29
C SER A 237 -26.36 13.19 -19.18
N LYS A 238 -27.36 13.86 -19.76
CA LYS A 238 -28.72 13.36 -19.96
C LYS A 238 -28.74 12.40 -21.14
N GLU A 239 -29.41 11.28 -20.90
CA GLU A 239 -30.19 10.40 -21.79
C GLU A 239 -29.78 10.15 -23.25
N GLY A 240 -29.58 8.86 -23.53
CA GLY A 240 -29.96 8.20 -24.78
C GLY A 240 -30.51 6.81 -24.43
N ILE A 241 -31.82 6.70 -24.32
CA ILE A 241 -32.56 5.47 -23.98
C ILE A 241 -32.61 4.58 -25.23
N GLN A 242 -32.05 3.37 -25.16
CA GLN A 242 -32.46 2.24 -25.99
C GLN A 242 -32.83 1.09 -25.07
N GLY A 243 -34.10 0.67 -25.15
CA GLY A 243 -34.75 -0.24 -24.21
C GLY A 243 -34.22 -1.66 -24.28
N ILE A 244 -33.97 -2.23 -23.10
CA ILE A 244 -33.89 -3.67 -22.88
C ILE A 244 -35.09 -4.01 -21.99
N THR A 245 -36.04 -4.77 -22.53
CA THR A 245 -37.16 -5.33 -21.78
C THR A 245 -36.61 -6.40 -20.83
N ILE A 246 -36.56 -6.07 -19.53
CA ILE A 246 -36.28 -7.03 -18.47
C ILE A 246 -37.65 -7.54 -17.99
N GLN A 247 -37.89 -8.84 -18.11
CA GLN A 247 -39.06 -9.48 -17.49
C GLN A 247 -38.93 -9.44 -15.96
N PRO A 248 -40.02 -9.30 -15.20
CA PRO A 248 -39.94 -9.23 -13.74
C PRO A 248 -39.53 -10.61 -13.22
N ILE A 249 -38.35 -10.70 -12.60
CA ILE A 249 -38.03 -11.78 -11.67
C ILE A 249 -38.53 -11.29 -10.31
N GLU A 250 -39.57 -11.92 -9.79
CA GLU A 250 -40.05 -11.71 -8.43
C GLU A 250 -39.05 -12.33 -7.44
N ASP A 251 -37.97 -11.62 -7.15
CA ASP A 251 -37.07 -11.99 -6.05
C ASP A 251 -37.39 -11.14 -4.82
N LYS A 252 -37.86 -11.82 -3.76
CA LYS A 252 -38.17 -11.23 -2.45
C LYS A 252 -36.92 -10.66 -1.79
N LEU A 253 -37.11 -9.68 -0.90
CA LEU A 253 -36.02 -9.02 -0.18
C LEU A 253 -35.20 -10.03 0.67
N PRO A 254 -33.86 -9.86 0.76
CA PRO A 254 -32.96 -10.75 1.52
C PRO A 254 -33.24 -10.90 3.02
N SER A 255 -34.16 -10.11 3.58
CA SER A 255 -34.55 -10.16 5.00
C SER A 255 -35.63 -11.20 5.31
N GLU A 256 -36.16 -11.91 4.32
CA GLU A 256 -37.29 -12.85 4.49
C GLU A 256 -36.96 -14.32 4.16
N GLN A 257 -35.68 -14.68 3.99
CA GLN A 257 -35.30 -16.07 3.68
C GLN A 257 -35.00 -16.90 4.93
N THR A 258 -35.70 -18.03 5.08
CA THR A 258 -35.51 -19.02 6.16
C THR A 258 -34.49 -20.11 5.80
N VAL A 259 -33.74 -20.60 6.80
CA VAL A 259 -32.62 -21.56 6.64
C VAL A 259 -33.02 -22.87 5.94
N ASP A 260 -34.28 -23.29 6.05
CA ASP A 260 -34.79 -24.51 5.41
C ASP A 260 -34.90 -24.43 3.88
N GLU A 261 -34.95 -23.24 3.28
CA GLU A 261 -34.97 -23.10 1.81
C GLU A 261 -33.61 -23.39 1.16
N TRP A 262 -32.50 -23.23 1.90
CA TRP A 262 -31.15 -23.47 1.39
C TRP A 262 -30.82 -24.95 1.17
N LEU A 263 -31.52 -25.86 1.85
CA LEU A 263 -31.26 -27.30 1.76
C LEU A 263 -31.94 -27.97 0.56
N GLN A 264 -32.94 -27.33 -0.06
CA GLN A 264 -33.63 -27.89 -1.22
C GLN A 264 -32.87 -27.68 -2.54
N ASP A 265 -32.12 -26.58 -2.69
CA ASP A 265 -31.33 -26.34 -3.90
C ASP A 265 -30.12 -27.28 -4.03
N TYR A 266 -29.61 -27.79 -2.91
CA TYR A 266 -28.50 -28.76 -2.91
C TYR A 266 -28.92 -30.16 -3.37
N THR A 267 -30.20 -30.53 -3.22
CA THR A 267 -30.70 -31.87 -3.55
C THR A 267 -31.20 -32.01 -4.99
N LYS A 268 -31.36 -30.91 -5.73
CA LYS A 268 -31.73 -30.92 -7.16
C LYS A 268 -30.53 -30.94 -8.12
N SER A 269 -29.30 -30.93 -7.59
CA SER A 269 -28.07 -30.94 -8.40
C SER A 269 -27.24 -32.22 -8.22
N ALA A 270 -27.87 -33.32 -7.79
CA ALA A 270 -27.26 -34.65 -7.69
C ALA A 270 -27.78 -35.60 -8.78
#